data_AF-A0AAD6ZCR2-F1
#
_entry.id   AF-A0AAD6ZCR2-F1
#
_cell.length_a   1.000
_cell.length_b   1.000
_cell.length_c   1.000
_cell.angle_alpha   90.00
_cell.angle_beta   90.00
_cell.angle_gamma   90.00
#
_symmetry.space_group_name_H-M   'P 1'
#
loop_
_entity.id
_entity.type
_entity.pdbx_description
1 polymer ?
#
loop_
_entity_poly.entity_id
_entity_poly.type
_entity_poly.pdbx_seq_one_letter_code
_entity_poly.pdbx_strand_id
1 'polypeptide(L)'
;QEGIVVWLFEPRRNSKVRHWSGTNEYPPWHNNKLGSTLNEFAHYTYLLSQESTVLADIQSMSDGEGIEVLFDMMAHTLDGSSGVGDYGKSGIETFLQKHECGNRCRYLRLSCDGFAHSLDSTDEDETE
;
A
#
# COMPACT_ATOMS: atom_id res chain seq x y z
N GLN A 1 -31.78 -6.97 17.09
CA GLN A 1 -30.60 -7.70 17.59
C GLN A 1 -29.58 -6.63 17.95
N GLU A 2 -29.28 -6.44 19.23
CA GLU A 2 -28.22 -5.50 19.63
C GLU A 2 -26.88 -6.11 19.22
N GLY A 3 -26.07 -5.35 18.46
CA GLY A 3 -24.79 -5.81 17.96
C GLY A 3 -23.74 -5.88 19.07
N ILE A 4 -22.88 -6.89 19.03
CA ILE A 4 -21.71 -6.98 19.91
C ILE A 4 -20.68 -5.97 19.41
N VAL A 5 -20.22 -5.07 20.29
CA VAL A 5 -19.11 -4.16 19.99
C VAL A 5 -17.80 -4.84 20.37
N VAL A 6 -16.87 -4.91 19.42
CA VAL A 6 -15.52 -5.45 19.63
C VAL A 6 -14.52 -4.31 19.51
N TRP A 7 -13.57 -4.25 20.44
CA TRP A 7 -12.49 -3.25 20.45
C TRP A 7 -11.15 -3.94 20.22
N LEU A 8 -10.31 -3.32 19.38
CA LEU A 8 -8.92 -3.72 19.20
C LEU A 8 -8.03 -2.83 20.09
N PHE A 9 -7.08 -3.45 20.80
CA PHE A 9 -6.13 -2.74 21.65
C PHE A 9 -4.70 -3.09 21.22
N GLU A 10 -3.84 -2.09 21.20
CA GLU A 10 -2.40 -2.25 21.02
C GLU A 10 -1.63 -1.43 22.07
N PRO A 11 -0.33 -1.72 22.31
CA PRO A 11 0.49 -0.93 23.23
C PRO A 11 0.48 0.56 22.88
N ARG A 12 0.20 1.40 23.88
CA ARG A 12 0.25 2.85 23.70
C ARG A 12 1.69 3.29 23.40
N ARG A 13 1.87 3.91 22.24
CA ARG A 13 3.14 4.56 21.84
C ARG A 13 2.99 6.07 22.03
N ASN A 14 3.97 6.71 22.66
CA ASN A 14 3.94 8.15 22.98
C ASN A 14 4.83 8.98 22.03
N SER A 15 5.06 8.47 20.82
CA SER A 15 5.90 9.11 19.80
C SER A 15 5.05 9.84 18.77
N LYS A 16 5.65 10.81 18.09
CA LYS A 16 4.98 11.50 16.98
C LYS A 16 4.79 10.54 15.79
N VAL A 17 3.56 10.46 15.29
CA VAL A 17 3.22 9.71 14.08
C VAL A 17 3.80 10.40 12.84
N ARG A 18 4.31 9.59 11.91
CA ARG A 18 4.71 10.02 10.56
C ARG A 18 3.90 9.25 9.54
N HIS A 19 3.30 9.98 8.61
CA HIS A 19 2.60 9.41 7.46
C HIS A 19 3.54 9.39 6.25
N TRP A 20 3.58 8.26 5.56
CA TRP A 20 4.44 8.00 4.40
C TRP A 20 3.63 7.81 3.11
N SER A 21 2.40 7.36 3.23
CA SER A 21 1.34 7.45 2.21
C SER A 21 0.04 7.83 2.89
N GLY A 22 -0.95 8.25 2.10
CA GLY A 22 -2.35 8.32 2.53
C GLY A 22 -3.13 7.17 1.89
N THR A 23 -4.46 7.21 2.00
CA THR A 23 -5.33 6.20 1.38
C THR A 23 -5.14 6.14 -0.14
N ASN A 24 -5.14 7.29 -0.82
CA ASN A 24 -4.98 7.39 -2.28
C ASN A 24 -3.84 8.35 -2.65
N GLU A 25 -2.85 8.47 -1.77
CA GLU A 25 -1.73 9.41 -1.89
C GLU A 25 -0.40 8.67 -1.76
N TYR A 26 0.41 8.68 -2.82
CA TYR A 26 1.67 7.93 -2.90
C TYR A 26 2.83 8.87 -3.22
N PRO A 27 3.23 9.75 -2.28
CA PRO A 27 4.21 10.80 -2.54
C PRO A 27 5.60 10.20 -2.88
N PRO A 28 6.33 10.81 -3.82
CA PRO A 28 7.69 10.40 -4.11
C PRO A 28 8.65 10.88 -3.01
N TRP A 29 9.36 9.95 -2.38
CA TRP A 29 10.28 10.24 -1.27
C TRP A 29 11.76 10.29 -1.70
N HIS A 30 12.09 11.11 -2.69
CA HIS A 30 13.44 11.11 -3.29
C HIS A 30 14.58 11.44 -2.32
N ASN A 31 14.33 12.31 -1.33
CA ASN A 31 15.34 12.78 -0.37
C ASN A 31 15.15 12.21 1.05
N ASN A 32 14.30 11.19 1.21
CA ASN A 32 14.06 10.54 2.50
C ASN A 32 14.27 9.03 2.36
N LYS A 33 15.31 8.48 3.00
CA LYS A 33 15.66 7.06 2.88
C LYS A 33 14.55 6.14 3.38
N LEU A 34 13.93 6.49 4.51
CA LEU A 34 12.85 5.71 5.13
C LEU A 34 11.60 5.75 4.25
N GLY A 35 11.12 6.95 3.89
CA GLY A 35 9.98 7.10 3.00
C GLY A 35 10.19 6.42 1.64
N SER A 36 11.40 6.51 1.07
CA SER A 36 11.74 5.80 -0.17
C SER A 36 11.69 4.28 0.00
N THR A 37 12.10 3.76 1.15
CA THR A 37 12.06 2.32 1.45
C THR A 37 10.61 1.86 1.63
N LEU A 38 9.75 2.67 2.26
CA LEU A 38 8.35 2.34 2.47
C LEU A 38 7.51 2.41 1.19
N ASN A 39 7.80 3.38 0.31
CA ASN A 39 7.17 3.44 -1.01
C ASN A 39 7.59 2.23 -1.90
N GLU A 40 8.87 1.85 -1.83
CA GLU A 40 9.36 0.61 -2.45
C GLU A 40 8.72 -0.64 -1.84
N PHE A 41 8.50 -0.67 -0.52
CA PHE A 41 7.84 -1.79 0.16
C PHE A 41 6.40 -1.97 -0.35
N ALA A 42 5.64 -0.88 -0.55
CA ALA A 42 4.31 -0.95 -1.15
C ALA A 42 4.34 -1.56 -2.57
N HIS A 43 5.28 -1.12 -3.42
CA HIS A 43 5.46 -1.70 -4.77
C HIS A 43 5.89 -3.17 -4.70
N TYR A 44 6.82 -3.52 -3.81
CA TYR A 44 7.22 -4.90 -3.60
C TYR A 44 6.03 -5.79 -3.21
N THR A 45 5.16 -5.33 -2.31
CA THR A 45 3.95 -6.08 -1.89
C THR A 45 2.94 -6.26 -3.02
N TYR A 46 2.81 -5.26 -3.91
CA TYR A 46 2.00 -5.39 -5.12
C TYR A 46 2.49 -6.53 -6.01
N LEU A 47 3.77 -6.55 -6.35
CA LEU A 47 4.32 -7.62 -7.18
C LEU A 47 4.31 -8.98 -6.46
N LEU A 48 4.64 -9.01 -5.16
CA LEU A 48 4.64 -10.24 -4.36
C LEU A 48 3.24 -10.87 -4.28
N SER A 49 2.20 -10.04 -4.20
CA SER A 49 0.80 -10.49 -4.18
C SER A 49 0.25 -10.83 -5.55
N GLN A 50 1.09 -10.94 -6.59
CA GLN A 50 0.67 -11.12 -7.99
C GLN A 50 -0.33 -10.05 -8.42
N GLU A 51 0.01 -8.79 -8.11
CA GLU A 51 -0.75 -7.62 -8.54
C GLU A 51 -2.16 -7.50 -7.91
N SER A 52 -2.41 -8.25 -6.83
CA SER A 52 -3.74 -8.30 -6.21
C SER A 52 -3.93 -7.35 -5.02
N THR A 53 -2.83 -6.88 -4.42
CA THR A 53 -2.87 -6.10 -3.17
C THR A 53 -1.84 -4.98 -3.16
N VAL A 54 -2.25 -3.75 -2.84
CA VAL A 54 -1.35 -2.61 -2.58
C VAL A 54 -1.51 -2.16 -1.13
N LEU A 55 -0.39 -1.91 -0.44
CA LEU A 55 -0.43 -1.24 0.87
C LEU A 55 -0.61 0.27 0.73
N ALA A 56 -1.51 0.83 1.54
CA ALA A 56 -1.87 2.24 1.59
C ALA A 56 -1.83 2.77 3.04
N ASP A 57 -1.89 4.09 3.19
CA ASP A 57 -1.84 4.80 4.49
C ASP A 57 -0.74 4.27 5.44
N ILE A 58 0.46 4.09 4.87
CA ILE A 58 1.60 3.58 5.59
C ILE A 58 2.06 4.68 6.54
N GLN A 59 1.97 4.40 7.84
CA GLN A 59 2.37 5.30 8.91
C GLN A 59 3.26 4.59 9.92
N SER A 60 4.12 5.36 10.58
CA SER A 60 5.08 4.84 11.54
C SER A 60 5.21 5.72 12.78
N MET A 61 5.64 5.09 13.87
CA MET A 61 6.15 5.74 15.07
C MET A 61 7.55 5.21 15.37
N SER A 62 8.48 6.11 15.71
CA SER A 62 9.79 5.70 16.21
C SER A 62 9.67 5.16 17.64
N ASP A 63 10.41 4.10 17.93
CA ASP A 63 10.60 3.61 19.30
C ASP A 63 11.66 4.40 20.10
N GLY A 64 12.40 5.30 19.44
CA GLY A 64 13.50 6.06 20.04
C GLY A 64 14.87 5.37 20.00
N GLU A 65 14.92 4.10 19.61
CA GLU A 65 16.15 3.30 19.47
C GLU A 65 16.55 3.06 18.00
N GLY A 66 15.87 3.76 17.09
CA GLY A 66 16.12 3.71 15.65
C GLY A 66 15.26 2.71 14.90
N ILE A 67 14.26 2.11 15.56
CA ILE A 67 13.25 1.26 14.93
C ILE A 67 12.02 2.10 14.61
N GLU A 68 11.46 1.85 13.44
CA GLU A 68 10.19 2.42 12.99
C GLU A 68 9.13 1.33 13.04
N VAL A 69 8.16 1.49 13.95
CA VAL A 69 7.04 0.57 14.06
C VAL A 69 5.94 1.04 13.12
N LEU A 70 5.63 0.24 12.11
CA LEU A 70 4.46 0.43 11.26
C LEU A 70 3.21 -0.04 12.00
N PHE A 71 2.13 0.73 11.87
CA PHE A 71 0.84 0.42 12.49
C PHE A 71 -0.28 1.00 11.63
N ASP A 72 -1.50 0.49 11.82
CA ASP A 72 -2.72 1.02 11.18
C ASP A 72 -2.57 1.23 9.67
N MET A 73 -1.98 0.22 8.99
CA MET A 73 -1.83 0.20 7.55
C MET A 73 -3.16 -0.21 6.90
N MET A 74 -3.47 0.38 5.75
CA MET A 74 -4.57 -0.05 4.90
C MET A 74 -4.05 -0.87 3.72
N ALA A 75 -4.96 -1.58 3.07
CA ALA A 75 -4.68 -2.22 1.80
C ALA A 75 -5.79 -1.91 0.79
N HIS A 76 -5.43 -1.94 -0.49
CA HIS A 76 -6.37 -2.07 -1.58
C HIS A 76 -6.26 -3.48 -2.14
N THR A 77 -7.37 -4.19 -2.23
CA THR A 77 -7.41 -5.58 -2.72
C THR A 77 -8.34 -5.70 -3.91
N LEU A 78 -8.08 -6.59 -4.86
CA LEU A 78 -8.95 -6.74 -6.05
C LEU A 78 -10.42 -7.01 -5.70
N ASP A 79 -10.68 -7.71 -4.60
CA ASP A 79 -12.01 -8.07 -4.10
C ASP A 79 -12.58 -7.09 -3.06
N GLY A 80 -11.81 -6.07 -2.66
CA GLY A 80 -12.22 -5.07 -1.68
C GLY A 80 -12.38 -5.63 -0.26
N SER A 81 -11.72 -6.74 0.06
CA SER A 81 -11.94 -7.51 1.30
C SER A 81 -11.07 -7.09 2.48
N SER A 82 -10.14 -6.14 2.32
CA SER A 82 -9.21 -5.79 3.41
C SER A 82 -9.80 -4.92 4.51
N GLY A 83 -11.00 -4.37 4.29
CA GLY A 83 -11.78 -3.67 5.31
C GLY A 83 -12.01 -2.19 5.00
N VAL A 84 -12.12 -1.38 6.05
CA VAL A 84 -12.44 0.04 5.92
C VAL A 84 -11.32 0.78 5.21
N GLY A 85 -11.67 1.56 4.18
CA GLY A 85 -10.70 2.31 3.38
C GLY A 85 -10.08 1.51 2.24
N ASP A 86 -10.55 0.28 1.98
CA ASP A 86 -10.24 -0.45 0.76
C ASP A 86 -11.04 0.12 -0.43
N TYR A 87 -10.35 0.74 -1.39
CA TYR A 87 -10.93 1.28 -2.62
C TYR A 87 -10.92 0.26 -3.77
N GLY A 88 -10.56 -0.99 -3.48
CA GLY A 88 -10.53 -2.08 -4.42
C GLY A 88 -9.57 -1.84 -5.60
N LYS A 89 -10.00 -2.27 -6.78
CA LYS A 89 -9.31 -2.01 -8.06
C LYS A 89 -8.99 -0.54 -8.28
N SER A 90 -9.90 0.37 -7.95
CA SER A 90 -9.68 1.82 -8.16
C SER A 90 -8.55 2.39 -7.29
N GLY A 91 -8.35 1.83 -6.08
CA GLY A 91 -7.22 2.16 -5.22
C GLY A 91 -5.91 1.62 -5.76
N ILE A 92 -5.92 0.40 -6.29
CA ILE A 92 -4.76 -0.21 -6.97
C ILE A 92 -4.39 0.63 -8.20
N GLU A 93 -5.33 0.95 -9.08
CA GLU A 93 -5.12 1.82 -10.25
C GLU A 93 -4.54 3.18 -9.87
N THR A 94 -5.05 3.77 -8.78
CA THR A 94 -4.52 5.04 -8.26
C THR A 94 -3.06 4.90 -7.84
N PHE A 95 -2.69 3.78 -7.22
CA PHE A 95 -1.29 3.47 -6.93
C PHE A 95 -0.48 3.32 -8.22
N LEU A 96 -0.95 2.56 -9.20
CA LEU A 96 -0.26 2.38 -10.49
C LEU A 96 0.00 3.72 -11.20
N GLN A 97 -0.97 4.64 -11.14
CA GLN A 97 -0.87 5.96 -11.77
C GLN A 97 0.06 6.93 -11.03
N LYS A 98 0.11 6.86 -9.70
CA LYS A 98 0.83 7.83 -8.86
C LYS A 98 2.20 7.34 -8.39
N HIS A 99 2.46 6.04 -8.42
CA HIS A 99 3.73 5.49 -7.97
C HIS A 99 4.86 5.87 -8.94
N GLU A 100 5.87 6.55 -8.42
CA GLU A 100 7.09 6.84 -9.16
C GLU A 100 8.21 5.90 -8.73
N CYS A 101 8.61 4.98 -9.62
CA CYS A 101 9.73 4.08 -9.39
C CYS A 101 11.04 4.86 -9.10
N GLY A 102 11.52 4.76 -7.86
CA GLY A 102 12.80 5.33 -7.43
C GLY A 102 14.02 4.44 -7.76
N ASN A 103 15.23 4.92 -7.44
CA ASN A 103 16.47 4.14 -7.60
C ASN A 103 16.44 2.80 -6.87
N ARG A 104 15.72 2.77 -5.74
CA ARG A 104 15.57 1.60 -4.89
C ARG A 104 14.75 0.51 -5.61
N CYS A 105 13.54 0.84 -6.09
CA CYS A 105 12.72 -0.07 -6.89
C CYS A 105 13.51 -0.69 -8.05
N ARG A 106 14.33 0.12 -8.75
CA ARG A 106 15.22 -0.37 -9.83
C ARG A 106 16.33 -1.30 -9.32
N TYR A 107 16.93 -0.99 -8.17
CA TYR A 107 17.94 -1.83 -7.54
C TYR A 107 17.38 -3.19 -7.14
N LEU A 108 16.16 -3.23 -6.59
CA LEU A 108 15.43 -4.46 -6.31
C LEU A 108 14.83 -5.13 -7.55
N ARG A 109 14.98 -4.52 -8.74
CA ARG A 109 14.44 -5.01 -10.01
C ARG A 109 12.93 -5.22 -9.97
N LEU A 110 12.22 -4.35 -9.25
CA LEU A 110 10.76 -4.30 -9.30
C LEU A 110 10.39 -3.81 -10.71
N SER A 111 9.77 -4.68 -11.50
CA SER A 111 9.42 -4.41 -12.89
C SER A 111 8.34 -3.33 -12.96
N CYS A 112 8.72 -2.12 -13.39
CA CYS A 112 7.74 -1.09 -13.74
C CYS A 112 7.04 -1.40 -15.09
N ASP A 113 7.41 -2.50 -15.76
CA ASP A 113 6.73 -2.98 -16.97
C ASP A 113 5.44 -3.77 -16.64
N GLY A 114 5.26 -4.21 -15.39
CA GLY A 114 4.03 -4.87 -14.92
C GLY A 114 2.80 -3.95 -14.88
N PHE A 115 3.01 -2.62 -14.82
CA PHE A 115 1.94 -1.63 -14.83
C PHE A 115 1.16 -1.58 -16.17
N ALA A 116 1.73 -2.12 -17.26
CA ALA A 116 1.13 -2.02 -18.59
C ALA A 116 0.24 -3.22 -18.97
N HIS A 117 0.26 -4.33 -18.23
CA HIS A 117 -0.36 -5.58 -18.64
C HIS A 117 -1.71 -5.90 -17.97
N SER A 118 -2.10 -5.19 -16.91
CA SER A 118 -3.33 -5.46 -16.13
C SER A 118 -4.58 -4.67 -16.57
N LEU A 119 -4.44 -3.73 -17.51
CA LEU A 119 -5.54 -2.87 -17.99
C LEU A 119 -6.23 -3.37 -19.27
N ASP A 120 -5.76 -4.46 -19.87
CA ASP A 120 -6.25 -4.95 -21.17
C ASP A 120 -7.11 -6.22 -21.09
N SER A 121 -7.41 -6.72 -19.88
CA SER A 121 -8.47 -7.73 -19.72
C SER A 121 -9.81 -7.02 -19.58
N THR A 122 -10.33 -6.48 -20.69
CA THR A 122 -11.78 -6.38 -20.84
C THR A 122 -12.32 -7.81 -20.81
N ASP A 123 -13.16 -8.11 -19.83
CA ASP A 123 -14.04 -9.27 -19.84
C ASP A 123 -15.04 -9.10 -21.00
N GLU A 124 -14.57 -9.35 -22.22
CA GLU A 124 -15.42 -9.68 -23.36
C GLU A 124 -15.10 -11.13 -23.75
N ASP A 125 -16.18 -11.93 -23.76
CA ASP A 125 -16.31 -13.31 -24.23
C ASP A 125 -15.85 -14.48 -23.34
N GLU A 126 -16.84 -15.14 -22.73
CA GLU A 126 -17.29 -16.49 -23.13
C GLU A 126 -18.84 -16.55 -22.97
N THR A 127 -19.66 -16.24 -23.99
CA THR A 127 -20.15 -17.03 -25.14
C THR A 127 -21.22 -18.11 -24.86
N GLU A 128 -22.25 -18.05 -25.72
CA GLU A 128 -23.27 -19.06 -26.13
C GLU A 128 -24.46 -19.40 -25.22
#